data_AF-A0A661CKI2-F1
#
_entry.id   AF-A0A661CKI2-F1
#
_cell.length_a   1.000
_cell.length_b   1.000
_cell.length_c   1.000
_cell.angle_alpha   90.00
_cell.angle_beta   90.00
_cell.angle_gamma   90.00
#
_symmetry.space_group_name_H-M   'P 1'
#
loop_
_entity.id
_entity.type
_entity.pdbx_description
1 polymer ?
#
loop_
_entity_poly.entity_id
_entity_poly.type
_entity_poly.pdbx_seq_one_letter_code
_entity_poly.pdbx_strand_id
1 'polypeptide(L)'
;MSPKKLIVMLALMLGGLVVLLFPVNVPWAEDGAPTLLKFSDTGAELTIRFMVNDKPATTDQKWVTSDKINLSVEIKIDKSDVGQNGAFYVVINWNDTVFMMKDDQGELQPWQGDLTELVAYTTTEQLPETETIVEVISGLGGMSGKFAVFVGYQNTQTGTLIYNGDPVTFSVQSVQKVLSNSLHGTTRGMGHFYAKEQGGFEQFTHIPYEDPNLPCASCHVESTGCTTCHDVPGDSPSNDKCLDSCHKRQAFEQKFNPDVHLQDKAAGGAGLKCADCHSAKQVHGDGTPYNSLHENPNKVDCEQSGCHTNVVIAGKTMHETHHEDLDCASCHVKSTLTCYSCHFEDGSAFEPPITDWKILVKSVATGKVTTGNVQTMAAGGNTLFVVAPFFGHTIQKDSSSITCASCHNSDAVREYKEQGTMTLATWHEDSKTLSNMKGVIPIPTDWETALKMPFIAKDASGEWAFMKDTADATQMLYAAPINVKKMPKGNLE
;
A
#
# COMPACT_ATOMS: atom_id res chain seq x y z
N MET A 1 -54.68 7.32 -8.57
CA MET A 1 -53.27 7.13 -8.93
C MET A 1 -52.55 6.61 -7.70
N SER A 2 -52.08 5.36 -7.73
CA SER A 2 -51.36 4.73 -6.60
C SER A 2 -49.89 5.16 -6.63
N PRO A 3 -49.30 5.66 -5.54
CA PRO A 3 -47.85 5.86 -5.49
C PRO A 3 -47.17 4.51 -5.20
N LYS A 4 -46.28 4.12 -6.11
CA LYS A 4 -45.42 2.94 -5.98
C LYS A 4 -44.51 3.11 -4.76
N LYS A 5 -44.55 2.16 -3.83
CA LYS A 5 -43.58 2.00 -2.73
C LYS A 5 -42.30 1.39 -3.30
N LEU A 6 -41.16 2.06 -3.10
CA LEU A 6 -39.85 1.44 -3.27
C LEU A 6 -39.44 0.86 -1.91
N ILE A 7 -39.39 -0.46 -1.82
CA ILE A 7 -38.87 -1.20 -0.65
C ILE A 7 -37.39 -1.42 -0.93
N VAL A 8 -36.51 -0.78 -0.16
CA VAL A 8 -35.09 -1.13 -0.10
C VAL A 8 -34.90 -1.91 1.20
N MET A 9 -34.85 -3.25 1.09
CA MET A 9 -34.37 -4.11 2.15
C MET A 9 -32.84 -4.02 2.16
N LEU A 10 -32.27 -3.37 3.17
CA LEU A 10 -30.85 -3.48 3.46
C LEU A 10 -30.70 -4.41 4.66
N ALA A 11 -30.20 -5.63 4.41
CA ALA A 11 -29.82 -6.55 5.48
C ALA A 11 -28.42 -6.14 5.96
N LEU A 12 -28.31 -5.63 7.20
CA LEU A 12 -27.02 -5.58 7.89
C LEU A 12 -26.77 -6.94 8.56
N MET A 13 -25.59 -7.50 8.35
CA MET A 13 -25.03 -8.53 9.22
C MET A 13 -24.02 -7.88 10.16
N LEU A 14 -24.47 -7.54 11.35
CA LEU A 14 -23.61 -7.34 12.53
C LEU A 14 -23.70 -8.63 13.34
N GLY A 15 -22.58 -9.34 13.51
CA GLY A 15 -22.49 -10.45 14.48
C GLY A 15 -23.56 -11.55 14.38
N GLY A 16 -24.10 -11.84 13.19
CA GLY A 16 -25.10 -12.90 12.99
C GLY A 16 -26.57 -12.51 13.19
N LEU A 17 -26.91 -11.24 13.41
CA LEU A 17 -28.31 -10.79 13.52
C LEU A 17 -28.72 -9.95 12.32
N VAL A 18 -29.81 -10.35 11.64
CA VAL A 18 -30.44 -9.60 10.54
C VAL A 18 -31.45 -8.63 11.14
N VAL A 19 -31.19 -7.32 11.02
CA VAL A 19 -32.11 -6.26 11.45
C VAL A 19 -33.01 -5.86 10.27
N LEU A 20 -34.33 -5.96 10.45
CA LEU A 20 -35.34 -5.51 9.49
C LEU A 20 -35.86 -4.12 9.89
N LEU A 21 -35.70 -3.13 9.02
CA LEU A 21 -36.21 -1.77 9.22
C LEU A 21 -37.63 -1.64 8.63
N PHE A 22 -38.59 -1.20 9.45
CA PHE A 22 -39.96 -0.86 9.03
C PHE A 22 -40.15 0.67 9.06
N PRO A 23 -40.93 1.27 8.15
CA PRO A 23 -41.30 2.68 8.24
C PRO A 23 -42.48 2.84 9.19
N VAL A 24 -42.39 3.76 10.14
CA VAL A 24 -43.52 4.15 10.99
C VAL A 24 -43.58 5.68 11.10
N ASN A 25 -44.78 6.23 10.91
CA ASN A 25 -45.10 7.64 11.17
C ASN A 25 -45.21 7.89 12.68
N VAL A 26 -44.62 8.99 13.16
CA VAL A 26 -44.66 9.37 14.58
C VAL A 26 -45.56 10.61 14.78
N PRO A 27 -46.54 10.59 15.70
CA PRO A 27 -47.24 11.78 16.20
C PRO A 27 -46.44 12.44 17.33
N TRP A 28 -46.50 13.77 17.39
CA TRP A 28 -45.71 14.63 18.27
C TRP A 28 -46.33 14.69 19.68
N ALA A 29 -45.52 14.75 20.74
CA ALA A 29 -45.94 15.12 22.10
C ALA A 29 -44.85 15.95 22.80
N GLU A 30 -45.25 17.01 23.51
CA GLU A 30 -44.39 18.09 24.03
C GLU A 30 -44.04 18.03 25.53
N ASP A 31 -44.23 16.92 26.25
CA ASP A 31 -43.86 16.85 27.68
C ASP A 31 -42.81 15.76 27.94
N GLY A 32 -41.63 16.16 28.44
CA GLY A 32 -40.59 15.25 28.95
C GLY A 32 -39.23 15.28 28.24
N ALA A 33 -39.05 16.08 27.19
CA ALA A 33 -37.76 16.21 26.52
C ALA A 33 -36.73 16.99 27.35
N PRO A 34 -35.44 16.59 27.36
CA PRO A 34 -34.39 17.31 28.07
C PRO A 34 -34.19 18.72 27.49
N THR A 35 -33.84 19.67 28.36
CA THR A 35 -33.40 21.00 27.89
C THR A 35 -32.04 20.86 27.21
N LEU A 36 -31.87 21.38 26.00
CA LEU A 36 -30.62 21.27 25.24
C LEU A 36 -29.75 22.52 25.42
N LEU A 37 -28.47 22.33 25.73
CA LEU A 37 -27.43 23.37 25.70
C LEU A 37 -26.22 22.90 24.92
N LYS A 38 -25.60 23.78 24.14
CA LYS A 38 -24.35 23.46 23.43
C LYS A 38 -23.15 23.71 24.35
N PHE A 39 -22.07 22.95 24.16
CA PHE A 39 -20.79 23.24 24.83
C PHE A 39 -20.32 24.69 24.61
N SER A 40 -20.61 25.29 23.44
CA SER A 40 -20.30 26.70 23.17
C SER A 40 -21.02 27.69 24.06
N ASP A 41 -22.13 27.27 24.68
CA ASP A 41 -23.01 28.10 25.48
C ASP A 41 -22.79 27.86 26.99
N THR A 42 -21.83 26.97 27.34
CA THR A 42 -21.49 26.58 28.72
C THR A 42 -19.99 26.65 28.96
N GLY A 43 -19.53 26.25 30.15
CA GLY A 43 -18.12 26.04 30.49
C GLY A 43 -17.59 24.64 30.16
N ALA A 44 -18.38 23.80 29.50
CA ALA A 44 -17.96 22.46 29.08
C ALA A 44 -17.10 22.51 27.81
N GLU A 45 -16.12 21.62 27.69
CA GLU A 45 -15.21 21.56 26.54
C GLU A 45 -15.07 20.13 26.02
N LEU A 46 -14.82 19.97 24.72
CA LEU A 46 -14.62 18.68 24.06
C LEU A 46 -13.22 18.60 23.44
N THR A 47 -12.47 17.57 23.81
CA THR A 47 -11.20 17.19 23.18
C THR A 47 -11.36 15.86 22.45
N ILE A 48 -10.88 15.79 21.20
CA ILE A 48 -11.07 14.64 20.32
C ILE A 48 -9.74 13.93 20.09
N ARG A 49 -9.76 12.59 20.10
CA ARG A 49 -8.59 11.76 19.80
C ARG A 49 -8.98 10.68 18.80
N PHE A 50 -8.47 10.79 17.57
CA PHE A 50 -8.56 9.73 16.58
C PHE A 50 -7.31 8.85 16.61
N MET A 51 -7.53 7.55 16.56
CA MET A 51 -6.49 6.54 16.32
C MET A 51 -6.88 5.76 15.07
N VAL A 52 -6.02 5.75 14.06
CA VAL A 52 -6.23 5.00 12.82
C VAL A 52 -5.07 4.03 12.64
N ASN A 53 -5.38 2.74 12.54
CA ASN A 53 -4.38 1.65 12.50
C ASN A 53 -3.37 1.79 13.65
N ASP A 54 -3.88 2.04 14.85
CA ASP A 54 -3.13 2.21 16.10
C ASP A 54 -2.12 3.39 16.11
N LYS A 55 -2.29 4.36 15.20
CA LYS A 55 -1.51 5.62 15.15
C LYS A 55 -2.40 6.85 15.33
N PRO A 56 -1.92 7.93 15.96
CA PRO A 56 -2.67 9.20 16.06
C PRO A 56 -3.06 9.76 14.69
N ALA A 57 -4.29 10.25 14.58
CA ALA A 57 -4.90 10.72 13.35
C ALA A 57 -5.70 12.02 13.56
N THR A 58 -6.05 12.69 12.45
CA THR A 58 -6.88 13.91 12.44
C THR A 58 -8.00 13.78 11.43
N THR A 59 -9.09 14.53 11.61
CA THR A 59 -10.31 14.47 10.77
C THR A 59 -10.09 14.83 9.30
N ASP A 60 -9.01 15.54 8.99
CA ASP A 60 -8.69 15.97 7.62
C ASP A 60 -8.04 14.86 6.76
N GLN A 61 -7.67 13.74 7.39
CA GLN A 61 -7.07 12.61 6.71
C GLN A 61 -8.11 11.81 5.91
N LYS A 62 -7.67 11.21 4.80
CA LYS A 62 -8.49 10.28 4.02
C LYS A 62 -8.43 8.89 4.62
N TRP A 63 -9.58 8.37 5.02
CA TRP A 63 -9.70 7.01 5.55
C TRP A 63 -10.45 6.11 4.58
N VAL A 64 -10.14 4.82 4.65
CA VAL A 64 -10.76 3.76 3.84
C VAL A 64 -11.41 2.72 4.74
N THR A 65 -12.39 1.97 4.23
CA THR A 65 -13.12 0.96 5.02
C THR A 65 -12.25 -0.18 5.57
N SER A 66 -11.01 -0.31 5.07
CA SER A 66 -10.02 -1.26 5.60
C SER A 66 -9.17 -0.69 6.74
N ASP A 67 -9.28 0.60 7.04
CA ASP A 67 -8.60 1.23 8.18
C ASP A 67 -9.32 0.86 9.49
N LYS A 68 -8.56 0.53 10.53
CA LYS A 68 -9.06 0.40 11.90
C LYS A 68 -9.19 1.80 12.50
N ILE A 69 -10.40 2.36 12.49
CA ILE A 69 -10.68 3.71 12.97
C ILE A 69 -11.29 3.64 14.37
N ASN A 70 -10.63 4.29 15.32
CA ASN A 70 -11.10 4.46 16.69
C ASN A 70 -11.22 5.95 17.01
N LEU A 71 -12.37 6.34 17.57
CA LEU A 71 -12.62 7.69 18.09
C LEU A 71 -12.79 7.60 19.60
N SER A 72 -11.99 8.38 20.32
CA SER A 72 -12.20 8.64 21.75
C SER A 72 -12.38 10.13 21.96
N VAL A 73 -13.16 10.49 22.97
CA VAL A 73 -13.37 11.89 23.35
C VAL A 73 -13.14 12.08 24.83
N GLU A 74 -12.69 13.28 25.18
CA GLU A 74 -12.51 13.74 26.54
C GLU A 74 -13.41 14.97 26.71
N ILE A 75 -14.30 14.92 27.69
CA ILE A 75 -15.26 15.98 27.99
C ILE A 75 -14.86 16.61 29.31
N LYS A 76 -14.59 17.90 29.30
CA LYS A 76 -14.49 18.72 30.51
C LYS A 76 -15.89 19.18 30.87
N ILE A 77 -16.35 18.85 32.07
CA ILE A 77 -17.71 19.12 32.53
C ILE A 77 -17.84 20.58 32.97
N ASP A 78 -19.01 21.19 32.75
CA ASP A 78 -19.28 22.52 33.29
C ASP A 78 -19.14 22.50 34.81
N LYS A 79 -18.41 23.48 35.35
CA LYS A 79 -18.15 23.61 36.79
C LYS A 79 -19.45 23.62 37.62
N SER A 80 -20.58 24.09 37.08
CA SER A 80 -21.86 24.07 37.79
C SER A 80 -22.41 22.66 37.98
N ASP A 81 -22.04 21.70 37.13
CA ASP A 81 -22.57 20.33 37.14
C ASP A 81 -21.64 19.32 37.82
N VAL A 82 -20.38 19.67 38.06
CA VAL A 82 -19.41 18.79 38.73
C VAL A 82 -19.94 18.34 40.10
N GLY A 83 -19.88 17.04 40.36
CA GLY A 83 -20.37 16.40 41.58
C GLY A 83 -21.87 16.11 41.61
N GLN A 84 -22.62 16.45 40.56
CA GLN A 84 -24.04 16.09 40.43
C GLN A 84 -24.22 14.73 39.71
N ASN A 85 -25.39 14.12 39.86
CA ASN A 85 -25.73 12.88 39.15
C ASN A 85 -25.82 13.13 37.65
N GLY A 86 -25.14 12.33 36.85
CA GLY A 86 -25.08 12.53 35.41
C GLY A 86 -25.15 11.27 34.56
N ALA A 87 -25.46 11.48 33.29
CA ALA A 87 -25.50 10.44 32.27
C ALA A 87 -24.76 10.93 31.02
N PHE A 88 -24.07 10.05 30.31
CA PHE A 88 -23.33 10.37 29.09
C PHE A 88 -23.98 9.71 27.87
N TYR A 89 -24.00 10.42 26.76
CA TYR A 89 -24.70 10.03 25.54
C TYR A 89 -23.76 10.13 24.34
N VAL A 90 -23.90 9.18 23.41
CA VAL A 90 -23.20 9.16 22.14
C VAL A 90 -24.22 8.91 21.04
N VAL A 91 -24.24 9.80 20.05
CA VAL A 91 -25.09 9.69 18.86
C VAL A 91 -24.24 9.82 17.61
N ILE A 92 -24.51 8.99 16.62
CA ILE A 92 -23.83 8.97 15.33
C ILE A 92 -24.88 9.15 14.24
N ASN A 93 -24.68 10.18 13.43
CA ASN A 93 -25.37 10.32 12.16
C ASN A 93 -24.45 9.82 11.03
N TRP A 94 -24.94 8.84 10.27
CA TRP A 94 -24.26 8.26 9.12
C TRP A 94 -25.00 8.63 7.82
N ASN A 95 -24.24 9.22 6.88
CA ASN A 95 -24.72 9.67 5.57
C ASN A 95 -25.97 10.57 5.62
N ASP A 96 -26.13 11.36 6.68
CA ASP A 96 -27.25 12.28 6.87
C ASP A 96 -28.64 11.60 6.83
N THR A 97 -28.67 10.28 7.04
CA THR A 97 -29.86 9.43 6.81
C THR A 97 -30.09 8.41 7.90
N VAL A 98 -29.03 7.90 8.53
CA VAL A 98 -29.13 6.88 9.57
C VAL A 98 -28.61 7.46 10.87
N PHE A 99 -29.49 7.55 11.86
CA PHE A 99 -29.14 7.95 13.22
C PHE A 99 -29.00 6.70 14.09
N MET A 100 -27.92 6.66 14.86
CA MET A 100 -27.60 5.59 15.80
C MET A 100 -27.22 6.22 17.14
N MET A 101 -27.46 5.49 18.23
CA MET A 101 -26.97 5.84 19.56
C MET A 101 -26.21 4.67 20.17
N LYS A 102 -25.33 4.95 21.12
CA LYS A 102 -24.61 3.90 21.86
C LYS A 102 -25.41 3.55 23.12
N ASP A 103 -25.73 2.28 23.31
CA ASP A 103 -26.43 1.79 24.51
C ASP A 103 -25.48 1.59 25.71
N ASP A 104 -26.02 1.12 26.84
CA ASP A 104 -25.28 0.92 28.09
C ASP A 104 -24.33 -0.29 28.06
N GLN A 105 -24.37 -1.12 27.01
CA GLN A 105 -23.38 -2.15 26.74
C GLN A 105 -22.29 -1.67 25.77
N GLY A 106 -22.47 -0.48 25.20
CA GLY A 106 -21.55 0.08 24.23
C GLY A 106 -21.83 -0.33 22.78
N GLU A 107 -22.99 -0.90 22.48
CA GLU A 107 -23.39 -1.31 21.15
C GLU A 107 -24.15 -0.17 20.43
N LEU A 108 -24.04 -0.13 19.09
CA LEU A 108 -24.76 0.85 18.28
C LEU A 108 -26.18 0.36 17.97
N GLN A 109 -27.17 1.13 18.41
CA GLN A 109 -28.59 0.87 18.13
C GLN A 109 -29.17 1.97 17.23
N PRO A 110 -30.11 1.64 16.32
CA PRO A 110 -30.85 2.65 15.57
C PRO A 110 -31.57 3.61 16.52
N TRP A 111 -31.55 4.89 16.19
CA TRP A 111 -32.25 5.95 16.93
C TRP A 111 -33.12 6.76 15.98
N GLN A 112 -34.35 7.10 16.38
CA GLN A 112 -35.31 7.78 15.50
C GLN A 112 -35.23 9.32 15.58
N GLY A 113 -34.33 9.85 16.41
CA GLY A 113 -34.19 11.30 16.63
C GLY A 113 -35.02 11.85 17.78
N ASP A 114 -35.76 11.00 18.51
CA ASP A 114 -36.49 11.41 19.71
C ASP A 114 -35.58 11.40 20.95
N LEU A 115 -35.41 12.57 21.58
CA LEU A 115 -34.56 12.73 22.75
C LEU A 115 -35.05 11.95 23.97
N THR A 116 -36.35 11.63 24.05
CA THR A 116 -36.91 10.82 25.13
C THR A 116 -36.54 9.35 25.03
N GLU A 117 -36.13 8.91 23.83
CA GLU A 117 -35.68 7.53 23.55
C GLU A 117 -34.15 7.36 23.70
N LEU A 118 -33.42 8.42 24.06
CA LEU A 118 -31.96 8.35 24.22
C LEU A 118 -31.58 7.42 25.38
N VAL A 119 -30.74 6.43 25.07
CA VAL A 119 -30.12 5.54 26.06
C VAL A 119 -28.78 6.14 26.47
N ALA A 120 -28.55 6.20 27.78
CA ALA A 120 -27.25 6.63 28.31
C ALA A 120 -26.22 5.52 28.08
N TYR A 121 -25.09 5.88 27.47
CA TYR A 121 -23.93 4.99 27.34
C TYR A 121 -23.37 4.62 28.72
N THR A 122 -23.33 5.59 29.63
CA THR A 122 -22.96 5.35 31.02
C THR A 122 -23.60 6.38 31.94
N THR A 123 -23.79 6.02 33.20
CA THR A 123 -24.36 6.87 34.25
C THR A 123 -23.40 6.95 35.43
N THR A 124 -23.31 8.11 36.07
CA THR A 124 -22.47 8.34 37.25
C THR A 124 -23.28 9.04 38.35
N GLU A 125 -23.01 8.67 39.60
CA GLU A 125 -23.54 9.39 40.76
C GLU A 125 -22.88 10.76 40.93
N GLN A 126 -21.65 10.94 40.43
CA GLN A 126 -20.94 12.21 40.51
C GLN A 126 -20.22 12.47 39.19
N LEU A 127 -20.67 13.50 38.48
CA LEU A 127 -19.97 14.00 37.29
C LEU A 127 -18.57 14.48 37.69
N PRO A 128 -17.50 13.93 37.08
CA PRO A 128 -16.13 14.35 37.37
C PRO A 128 -15.84 15.73 36.75
N GLU A 129 -14.68 16.30 37.03
CA GLU A 129 -14.21 17.50 36.32
C GLU A 129 -13.95 17.20 34.83
N THR A 130 -13.47 16.00 34.54
CA THR A 130 -13.22 15.50 33.18
C THR A 130 -13.62 14.04 33.08
N GLU A 131 -14.28 13.66 31.99
CA GLU A 131 -14.64 12.28 31.65
C GLU A 131 -14.00 11.89 30.31
N THR A 132 -13.47 10.67 30.19
CA THR A 132 -12.95 10.15 28.91
C THR A 132 -13.82 9.03 28.41
N ILE A 133 -14.58 9.29 27.35
CA ILE A 133 -15.36 8.27 26.66
C ILE A 133 -14.46 7.62 25.61
N VAL A 134 -14.05 6.39 25.91
CA VAL A 134 -13.29 5.54 24.99
C VAL A 134 -14.23 4.85 23.99
N GLU A 135 -13.71 4.55 22.81
CA GLU A 135 -14.40 3.73 21.79
C GLU A 135 -15.75 4.30 21.34
N VAL A 136 -15.91 5.63 21.33
CA VAL A 136 -17.10 6.33 20.77
C VAL A 136 -17.46 5.76 19.41
N ILE A 137 -16.43 5.50 18.61
CA ILE A 137 -16.48 4.66 17.43
C ILE A 137 -15.33 3.67 17.55
N SER A 138 -15.64 2.39 17.34
CA SER A 138 -14.65 1.31 17.27
C SER A 138 -15.03 0.37 16.13
N GLY A 139 -14.06 0.00 15.30
CA GLY A 139 -14.24 -1.09 14.34
C GLY A 139 -15.31 -0.86 13.27
N LEU A 140 -15.37 0.32 12.63
CA LEU A 140 -16.22 0.63 11.46
C LEU A 140 -15.92 -0.23 10.20
N GLY A 141 -15.41 -1.45 10.36
CA GLY A 141 -15.04 -2.33 9.27
C GLY A 141 -16.16 -2.46 8.24
N GLY A 142 -15.88 -2.06 7.00
CA GLY A 142 -16.83 -2.15 5.88
C GLY A 142 -17.82 -0.98 5.75
N MET A 143 -17.91 -0.04 6.70
CA MET A 143 -18.81 1.12 6.60
C MET A 143 -18.12 2.31 5.94
N SER A 144 -18.62 2.70 4.75
CA SER A 144 -18.18 3.92 4.05
C SER A 144 -19.23 5.02 4.14
N GLY A 145 -18.81 6.27 4.00
CA GLY A 145 -19.71 7.42 4.02
C GLY A 145 -19.22 8.54 4.92
N LYS A 146 -20.12 9.49 5.16
CA LYS A 146 -19.92 10.59 6.09
C LYS A 146 -20.43 10.22 7.46
N PHE A 147 -19.68 10.57 8.48
CA PHE A 147 -20.05 10.40 9.88
C PHE A 147 -20.07 11.77 10.55
N ALA A 148 -21.09 11.99 11.37
CA ALA A 148 -21.21 13.14 12.26
C ALA A 148 -21.51 12.61 13.66
N VAL A 149 -20.60 12.85 14.61
CA VAL A 149 -20.67 12.31 15.96
C VAL A 149 -21.02 13.41 16.94
N PHE A 150 -22.07 13.14 17.73
CA PHE A 150 -22.50 13.95 18.84
C PHE A 150 -22.21 13.20 20.14
N VAL A 151 -21.67 13.92 21.10
CA VAL A 151 -21.38 13.46 22.46
C VAL A 151 -21.87 14.54 23.42
N GLY A 152 -22.42 14.09 24.54
CA GLY A 152 -22.94 14.99 25.54
C GLY A 152 -23.12 14.31 26.87
N TYR A 153 -23.39 15.11 27.89
CA TYR A 153 -23.77 14.64 29.20
C TYR A 153 -25.03 15.35 29.67
N GLN A 154 -25.85 14.66 30.45
CA GLN A 154 -27.03 15.23 31.08
C GLN A 154 -26.77 15.37 32.57
N ASN A 155 -27.10 16.54 33.12
CA ASN A 155 -27.33 16.68 34.55
C ASN A 155 -28.75 16.16 34.84
N THR A 156 -28.83 15.00 35.49
CA THR A 156 -30.10 14.28 35.69
C THR A 156 -31.02 14.96 36.72
N GLN A 157 -30.48 15.85 37.55
CA GLN A 157 -31.26 16.63 38.52
C GLN A 157 -31.97 17.81 37.87
N THR A 158 -31.33 18.45 36.89
CA THR A 158 -31.91 19.58 36.15
C THR A 158 -32.61 19.15 34.87
N GLY A 159 -32.35 17.93 34.38
CA GLY A 159 -32.84 17.43 33.10
C GLY A 159 -32.15 18.07 31.89
N THR A 160 -31.08 18.84 32.09
CA THR A 160 -30.38 19.57 31.02
C THR A 160 -29.34 18.67 30.37
N LEU A 161 -29.44 18.47 29.05
CA LEU A 161 -28.48 17.77 28.21
C LEU A 161 -27.54 18.78 27.54
N ILE A 162 -26.26 18.69 27.86
CA ILE A 162 -25.19 19.54 27.37
C ILE A 162 -24.36 18.74 26.37
N TYR A 163 -24.22 19.22 25.13
CA TYR A 163 -23.62 18.44 24.03
C TYR A 163 -22.80 19.30 23.07
N ASN A 164 -22.01 18.67 22.19
CA ASN A 164 -21.32 19.40 21.13
C ASN A 164 -22.31 19.83 20.02
N GLY A 165 -22.65 21.12 19.99
CA GLY A 165 -23.54 21.68 18.98
C GLY A 165 -23.03 21.53 17.54
N ASP A 166 -21.71 21.56 17.36
CA ASP A 166 -21.02 21.23 16.12
C ASP A 166 -20.51 19.78 16.20
N PRO A 167 -21.00 18.86 15.35
CA PRO A 167 -20.60 17.45 15.41
C PRO A 167 -19.15 17.24 14.99
N VAL A 168 -18.53 16.18 15.52
CA VAL A 168 -17.26 15.69 15.01
C VAL A 168 -17.51 14.98 13.69
N THR A 169 -17.09 15.60 12.58
CA THR A 169 -17.34 15.06 11.24
C THR A 169 -16.11 14.42 10.61
N PHE A 170 -16.28 13.30 9.93
CA PHE A 170 -15.24 12.67 9.10
C PHE A 170 -15.85 11.83 7.98
N SER A 171 -15.01 11.33 7.06
CA SER A 171 -15.47 10.51 5.93
C SER A 171 -14.59 9.29 5.70
N VAL A 172 -15.24 8.16 5.40
CA VAL A 172 -14.58 6.89 5.08
C VAL A 172 -14.93 6.49 3.65
N GLN A 173 -13.92 6.22 2.82
CA GLN A 173 -14.11 5.78 1.44
C GLN A 173 -14.25 4.27 1.35
N SER A 174 -15.12 3.78 0.46
CA SER A 174 -15.23 2.33 0.19
C SER A 174 -14.00 1.81 -0.54
N VAL A 175 -13.69 0.52 -0.32
CA VAL A 175 -12.65 -0.21 -1.07
C VAL A 175 -12.85 -0.08 -2.57
N GLN A 176 -14.08 -0.21 -3.07
CA GLN A 176 -14.38 -0.11 -4.51
C GLN A 176 -14.01 1.26 -5.08
N LYS A 177 -14.25 2.33 -4.31
CA LYS A 177 -13.95 3.70 -4.72
C LYS A 177 -12.45 3.97 -4.76
N VAL A 178 -11.68 3.45 -3.79
CA VAL A 178 -10.23 3.67 -3.80
C VAL A 178 -9.51 2.75 -4.78
N LEU A 179 -10.02 1.52 -4.96
CA LEU A 179 -9.50 0.57 -5.95
C LEU A 179 -9.58 1.13 -7.35
N SER A 180 -10.71 1.71 -7.76
CA SER A 180 -10.88 2.26 -9.11
C SER A 180 -9.91 3.38 -9.47
N ASN A 181 -9.20 3.95 -8.50
CA ASN A 181 -8.19 4.98 -8.71
C ASN A 181 -6.76 4.53 -8.34
N SER A 182 -6.57 3.29 -7.88
CA SER A 182 -5.27 2.74 -7.48
C SER A 182 -4.49 2.20 -8.67
N LEU A 183 -3.24 1.82 -8.44
CA LEU A 183 -2.41 1.17 -9.47
C LEU A 183 -3.00 -0.18 -9.93
N HIS A 184 -3.60 -0.95 -9.02
CA HIS A 184 -4.28 -2.20 -9.38
C HIS A 184 -5.59 -1.96 -10.15
N GLY A 185 -6.29 -0.85 -9.87
CA GLY A 185 -7.53 -0.54 -10.58
C GLY A 185 -7.35 0.15 -11.93
N THR A 186 -6.18 0.75 -12.18
CA THR A 186 -5.96 1.59 -13.37
C THR A 186 -4.81 1.14 -14.23
N THR A 187 -3.91 0.29 -13.72
CA THR A 187 -2.63 -0.13 -14.31
C THR A 187 -1.73 1.02 -14.78
N ARG A 188 -2.06 2.29 -14.43
CA ARG A 188 -1.47 3.49 -15.01
C ARG A 188 0.04 3.65 -14.80
N GLY A 189 0.62 2.95 -13.83
CA GLY A 189 2.06 3.01 -13.62
C GLY A 189 2.86 2.40 -14.78
N MET A 190 2.28 1.44 -15.50
CA MET A 190 2.87 0.91 -16.72
C MET A 190 2.80 1.91 -17.87
N GLY A 191 1.64 2.57 -18.04
CA GLY A 191 1.49 3.65 -19.01
C GLY A 191 2.43 4.82 -18.73
N HIS A 192 2.55 5.23 -17.47
CA HIS A 192 3.49 6.26 -17.05
C HIS A 192 4.94 5.91 -17.40
N PHE A 193 5.36 4.67 -17.13
CA PHE A 193 6.70 4.19 -17.48
C PHE A 193 6.95 4.17 -19.00
N TYR A 194 5.97 3.71 -19.76
CA TYR A 194 6.04 3.60 -21.22
C TYR A 194 6.03 4.96 -21.95
N ALA A 195 5.40 5.96 -21.34
CA ALA A 195 5.15 7.27 -21.94
C ALA A 195 6.42 7.98 -22.42
N LYS A 196 6.35 8.61 -23.59
CA LYS A 196 7.48 9.36 -24.17
C LYS A 196 7.89 10.54 -23.31
N GLU A 197 6.97 11.14 -22.54
CA GLU A 197 7.25 12.24 -21.60
C GLU A 197 8.19 11.81 -20.48
N GLN A 198 8.25 10.50 -20.18
CA GLN A 198 9.18 9.92 -19.22
C GLN A 198 10.44 9.35 -19.89
N GLY A 199 10.62 9.54 -21.21
CA GLY A 199 11.68 8.88 -21.98
C GLY A 199 11.42 7.38 -22.20
N GLY A 200 10.16 6.95 -22.08
CA GLY A 200 9.76 5.56 -22.31
C GLY A 200 9.70 5.19 -23.79
N PHE A 201 9.35 3.93 -24.07
CA PHE A 201 9.44 3.36 -25.42
C PHE A 201 8.40 3.90 -26.41
N GLU A 202 7.36 4.58 -25.95
CA GLU A 202 6.38 5.28 -26.82
C GLU A 202 7.06 6.23 -27.81
N GLN A 203 8.20 6.82 -27.44
CA GLN A 203 8.93 7.75 -28.31
C GLN A 203 9.37 7.11 -29.64
N PHE A 204 9.50 5.78 -29.67
CA PHE A 204 9.91 5.01 -30.86
C PHE A 204 8.74 4.31 -31.53
N THR A 205 7.78 3.79 -30.76
CA THR A 205 6.61 3.10 -31.32
C THR A 205 5.61 4.07 -31.93
N HIS A 206 5.50 5.28 -31.36
CA HIS A 206 4.44 6.24 -31.63
C HIS A 206 3.01 5.70 -31.40
N ILE A 207 2.88 4.65 -30.59
CA ILE A 207 1.62 4.01 -30.21
C ILE A 207 1.35 4.38 -28.75
N PRO A 208 0.25 5.10 -28.42
CA PRO A 208 -0.13 5.38 -27.03
C PRO A 208 -0.38 4.11 -26.21
N TYR A 209 -0.25 4.19 -24.88
CA TYR A 209 -0.43 3.01 -24.01
C TYR A 209 -1.85 2.44 -24.08
N GLU A 210 -2.85 3.30 -24.26
CA GLU A 210 -4.27 2.93 -24.34
C GLU A 210 -4.67 2.38 -25.71
N ASP A 211 -3.75 2.36 -26.69
CA ASP A 211 -4.04 1.83 -28.01
C ASP A 211 -4.21 0.30 -27.95
N PRO A 212 -5.34 -0.25 -28.43
CA PRO A 212 -5.59 -1.69 -28.40
C PRO A 212 -4.60 -2.50 -29.28
N ASN A 213 -3.85 -1.84 -30.16
CA ASN A 213 -2.80 -2.47 -30.97
C ASN A 213 -1.47 -2.57 -30.23
N LEU A 214 -1.31 -1.96 -29.05
CA LEU A 214 -0.13 -2.17 -28.22
C LEU A 214 -0.19 -3.58 -27.61
N PRO A 215 0.73 -4.51 -27.95
CA PRO A 215 0.64 -5.90 -27.50
C PRO A 215 0.65 -6.06 -25.97
N CYS A 216 1.19 -5.07 -25.27
CA CYS A 216 1.22 -5.02 -23.81
C CYS A 216 -0.14 -4.62 -23.21
N ALA A 217 -0.93 -3.77 -23.89
CA ALA A 217 -2.16 -3.19 -23.33
C ALA A 217 -3.23 -4.26 -23.06
N SER A 218 -3.37 -5.25 -23.94
CA SER A 218 -4.37 -6.32 -23.80
C SER A 218 -4.07 -7.34 -22.69
N CYS A 219 -2.83 -7.40 -22.20
CA CYS A 219 -2.46 -8.31 -21.10
C CYS A 219 -2.69 -7.67 -19.71
N HIS A 220 -2.89 -6.35 -19.64
CA HIS A 220 -3.09 -5.61 -18.40
C HIS A 220 -4.59 -5.35 -18.20
N VAL A 221 -5.24 -6.41 -17.72
CA VAL A 221 -6.67 -6.64 -17.48
C VAL A 221 -7.56 -5.40 -17.30
N GLU A 222 -8.65 -5.37 -18.08
CA GLU A 222 -9.82 -4.48 -17.88
C GLU A 222 -10.70 -4.87 -16.66
N SER A 223 -10.43 -5.99 -15.98
CA SER A 223 -11.34 -6.55 -14.97
C SER A 223 -10.84 -6.37 -13.53
N THR A 224 -11.07 -5.18 -12.97
CA THR A 224 -10.87 -4.85 -11.55
C THR A 224 -12.02 -5.34 -10.66
N GLY A 225 -12.73 -6.38 -11.10
CA GLY A 225 -13.78 -7.01 -10.32
C GLY A 225 -13.17 -7.69 -9.10
N CYS A 226 -13.86 -7.62 -7.95
CA CYS A 226 -13.35 -8.21 -6.71
C CYS A 226 -12.99 -9.70 -6.88
N THR A 227 -13.74 -10.44 -7.70
CA THR A 227 -13.57 -11.88 -7.92
C THR A 227 -12.30 -12.26 -8.70
N THR A 228 -11.66 -11.29 -9.35
CA THR A 228 -10.35 -11.47 -9.99
C THR A 228 -9.29 -11.81 -8.94
N CYS A 229 -9.39 -11.21 -7.74
CA CYS A 229 -8.44 -11.40 -6.65
C CYS A 229 -9.00 -12.28 -5.52
N HIS A 230 -10.29 -12.15 -5.23
CA HIS A 230 -10.97 -12.82 -4.12
C HIS A 230 -11.80 -13.99 -4.61
N ASP A 231 -11.88 -15.10 -3.88
CA ASP A 231 -12.88 -16.13 -4.18
C ASP A 231 -14.25 -15.63 -3.71
N VAL A 232 -14.28 -14.98 -2.56
CA VAL A 232 -15.43 -14.26 -2.02
C VAL A 232 -14.99 -12.85 -1.61
N PRO A 233 -15.62 -11.78 -2.12
CA PRO A 233 -15.24 -10.41 -1.74
C PRO A 233 -15.16 -10.22 -0.23
N GLY A 234 -13.99 -9.80 0.26
CA GLY A 234 -13.69 -9.62 1.69
C GLY A 234 -12.84 -10.74 2.30
N ASP A 235 -12.61 -11.85 1.59
CA ASP A 235 -11.60 -12.84 1.99
C ASP A 235 -10.17 -12.33 1.75
N SER A 236 -9.18 -13.09 2.22
CA SER A 236 -7.78 -12.86 1.85
C SER A 236 -7.50 -13.57 0.52
N PRO A 237 -6.96 -12.87 -0.50
CA PRO A 237 -6.71 -13.47 -1.80
C PRO A 237 -5.66 -14.60 -1.71
N SER A 238 -5.78 -15.62 -2.56
CA SER A 238 -4.75 -16.65 -2.69
C SER A 238 -3.53 -16.10 -3.45
N ASN A 239 -2.33 -16.64 -3.16
CA ASN A 239 -1.13 -16.24 -3.88
C ASN A 239 -1.24 -16.53 -5.39
N ASP A 240 -1.84 -17.66 -5.76
CA ASP A 240 -1.99 -18.07 -7.16
C ASP A 240 -2.76 -17.04 -7.99
N LYS A 241 -3.83 -16.43 -7.43
CA LYS A 241 -4.57 -15.36 -8.12
C LYS A 241 -3.71 -14.14 -8.40
N CYS A 242 -2.78 -13.79 -7.50
CA CYS A 242 -1.82 -12.72 -7.73
C CYS A 242 -0.79 -13.11 -8.80
N LEU A 243 -0.24 -14.31 -8.72
CA LEU A 243 0.92 -14.77 -9.46
C LEU A 243 0.60 -15.19 -10.91
N ASP A 244 -0.49 -15.90 -11.13
CA ASP A 244 -0.77 -16.57 -12.40
C ASP A 244 -1.17 -15.59 -13.51
N SER A 245 -1.84 -14.49 -13.14
CA SER A 245 -2.38 -13.53 -14.10
C SER A 245 -1.52 -12.27 -14.23
N CYS A 246 -1.14 -11.67 -13.10
CA CYS A 246 -0.54 -10.33 -13.08
C CYS A 246 0.94 -10.34 -12.66
N HIS A 247 1.28 -11.04 -11.58
CA HIS A 247 2.64 -11.06 -11.01
C HIS A 247 3.47 -12.26 -11.51
N LYS A 248 3.36 -12.59 -12.81
CA LYS A 248 4.05 -13.73 -13.43
C LYS A 248 5.57 -13.69 -13.27
N ARG A 249 6.14 -12.48 -13.29
CA ARG A 249 7.57 -12.26 -13.01
C ARG A 249 7.95 -12.76 -11.62
N GLN A 250 7.13 -12.45 -10.61
CA GLN A 250 7.33 -12.91 -9.25
C GLN A 250 7.09 -14.42 -9.13
N ALA A 251 6.12 -14.97 -9.86
CA ALA A 251 5.90 -16.42 -9.94
C ALA A 251 7.16 -17.14 -10.47
N PHE A 252 7.86 -16.52 -11.42
CA PHE A 252 9.13 -17.02 -11.92
C PHE A 252 10.26 -16.87 -10.90
N GLU A 253 10.40 -15.71 -10.23
CA GLU A 253 11.40 -15.51 -9.17
C GLU A 253 11.35 -16.61 -8.11
N GLN A 254 10.14 -16.99 -7.68
CA GLN A 254 9.94 -18.04 -6.67
C GLN A 254 10.43 -19.43 -7.10
N LYS A 255 10.51 -19.71 -8.40
CA LYS A 255 11.03 -21.01 -8.91
C LYS A 255 12.56 -21.10 -8.80
N PHE A 256 13.26 -19.97 -8.91
CA PHE A 256 14.73 -19.95 -8.94
C PHE A 256 15.34 -19.59 -7.60
N ASN A 257 14.78 -18.61 -6.92
CA ASN A 257 15.23 -18.16 -5.61
C ASN A 257 14.00 -17.96 -4.72
N PRO A 258 13.43 -19.04 -4.16
CA PRO A 258 12.20 -18.94 -3.36
C PRO A 258 12.40 -18.02 -2.16
N ASP A 259 11.46 -17.11 -1.97
CA ASP A 259 11.41 -16.26 -0.79
C ASP A 259 11.07 -17.12 0.44
N VAL A 260 11.91 -17.04 1.47
CA VAL A 260 11.74 -17.84 2.68
C VAL A 260 10.48 -17.47 3.45
N HIS A 261 9.92 -16.28 3.25
CA HIS A 261 8.65 -15.88 3.84
C HIS A 261 7.48 -16.58 3.14
N LEU A 262 7.51 -16.64 1.81
CA LEU A 262 6.43 -17.21 0.99
C LEU A 262 6.50 -18.74 0.91
N GLN A 263 7.68 -19.32 1.01
CA GLN A 263 7.89 -20.76 0.96
C GLN A 263 7.10 -21.48 2.06
N ASP A 264 6.52 -22.63 1.72
CA ASP A 264 5.77 -23.47 2.67
C ASP A 264 6.59 -23.83 3.91
N LYS A 265 5.90 -23.88 5.06
CA LYS A 265 6.50 -24.31 6.34
C LYS A 265 7.11 -25.71 6.25
N ALA A 266 6.49 -26.62 5.50
CA ALA A 266 7.00 -27.97 5.28
C ALA A 266 8.31 -27.99 4.48
N ALA A 267 8.53 -27.00 3.62
CA ALA A 267 9.78 -26.80 2.88
C ALA A 267 10.78 -25.91 3.64
N GLY A 268 10.48 -25.57 4.89
CA GLY A 268 11.35 -24.77 5.76
C GLY A 268 11.17 -23.26 5.63
N GLY A 269 10.12 -22.76 4.97
CA GLY A 269 9.78 -21.34 4.95
C GLY A 269 8.82 -20.90 6.07
N ALA A 270 8.28 -19.69 5.97
CA ALA A 270 7.29 -19.16 6.91
C ALA A 270 5.83 -19.44 6.49
N GLY A 271 5.59 -19.79 5.22
CA GLY A 271 4.27 -20.06 4.66
C GLY A 271 3.35 -18.85 4.64
N LEU A 272 3.90 -17.64 4.51
CA LEU A 272 3.15 -16.40 4.42
C LEU A 272 2.54 -16.23 3.03
N LYS A 273 1.38 -15.59 2.98
CA LYS A 273 0.69 -15.15 1.77
C LYS A 273 1.09 -13.73 1.41
N CYS A 274 0.81 -13.33 0.17
CA CYS A 274 1.03 -11.96 -0.30
C CYS A 274 0.35 -10.93 0.64
N ALA A 275 -0.88 -11.23 1.09
CA ALA A 275 -1.66 -10.38 1.97
C ALA A 275 -1.16 -10.31 3.42
N ASP A 276 -0.22 -11.18 3.83
CA ASP A 276 0.42 -11.09 5.16
C ASP A 276 1.50 -10.00 5.18
N CYS A 277 2.06 -9.65 4.01
CA CYS A 277 3.01 -8.54 3.85
C CYS A 277 2.33 -7.29 3.29
N HIS A 278 1.38 -7.46 2.37
CA HIS A 278 0.67 -6.37 1.72
C HIS A 278 -0.70 -6.13 2.37
N SER A 279 -0.87 -4.97 3.02
CA SER A 279 -2.16 -4.61 3.62
C SER A 279 -3.21 -4.25 2.56
N ALA A 280 -4.49 -4.35 2.93
CA ALA A 280 -5.59 -4.00 2.05
C ALA A 280 -5.48 -2.57 1.49
N LYS A 281 -4.95 -1.61 2.26
CA LYS A 281 -4.74 -0.23 1.80
C LYS A 281 -3.62 -0.11 0.76
N GLN A 282 -2.60 -0.97 0.82
CA GLN A 282 -1.50 -0.99 -0.14
C GLN A 282 -1.95 -1.57 -1.48
N VAL A 283 -2.83 -2.58 -1.44
CA VAL A 283 -3.37 -3.23 -2.63
C VAL A 283 -4.52 -2.42 -3.24
N HIS A 284 -5.56 -2.12 -2.47
CA HIS A 284 -6.72 -1.36 -2.94
C HIS A 284 -6.43 0.13 -3.13
N GLY A 285 -5.39 0.67 -2.50
CA GLY A 285 -5.08 2.10 -2.52
C GLY A 285 -5.70 2.87 -1.34
N ASP A 286 -5.22 4.09 -1.16
CA ASP A 286 -5.64 5.03 -0.11
C ASP A 286 -6.54 6.16 -0.65
N GLY A 287 -6.93 6.06 -1.92
CA GLY A 287 -7.69 7.09 -2.66
C GLY A 287 -6.82 8.17 -3.31
N THR A 288 -5.50 8.14 -3.13
CA THR A 288 -4.56 9.00 -3.85
C THR A 288 -4.10 8.32 -5.14
N PRO A 289 -4.18 9.03 -6.28
CA PRO A 289 -3.65 8.50 -7.52
C PRO A 289 -2.11 8.62 -7.58
N TYR A 290 -1.39 7.49 -7.51
CA TYR A 290 0.05 7.40 -7.76
C TYR A 290 0.39 6.93 -9.18
N ASN A 291 1.42 7.48 -9.79
CA ASN A 291 1.97 7.05 -11.09
C ASN A 291 2.95 5.88 -10.95
N SER A 292 3.38 5.56 -9.73
CA SER A 292 4.27 4.43 -9.48
C SER A 292 4.10 3.91 -8.06
N LEU A 293 4.37 2.61 -7.86
CA LEU A 293 4.38 2.03 -6.51
C LEU A 293 5.44 2.70 -5.62
N HIS A 294 6.47 3.30 -6.22
CA HIS A 294 7.55 4.00 -5.52
C HIS A 294 7.15 5.37 -4.99
N GLU A 295 5.99 5.90 -5.39
CA GLU A 295 5.42 7.14 -4.84
C GLU A 295 4.49 6.87 -3.66
N ASN A 296 4.02 5.63 -3.49
CA ASN A 296 3.08 5.29 -2.45
C ASN A 296 3.80 5.26 -1.08
N PRO A 297 3.42 6.13 -0.11
CA PRO A 297 4.02 6.14 1.21
C PRO A 297 3.64 4.89 2.02
N ASN A 298 2.54 4.23 1.68
CA ASN A 298 2.10 2.98 2.29
C ASN A 298 2.81 1.82 1.56
N LYS A 299 4.05 1.55 1.94
CA LYS A 299 4.84 0.41 1.42
C LYS A 299 4.94 -0.70 2.46
N VAL A 300 5.25 -1.91 2.00
CA VAL A 300 5.57 -3.03 2.90
C VAL A 300 6.73 -2.64 3.79
N ASP A 301 6.60 -2.94 5.07
CA ASP A 301 7.60 -2.63 6.09
C ASP A 301 8.06 -3.93 6.73
N CYS A 302 9.36 -4.23 6.65
CA CYS A 302 9.95 -5.42 7.27
C CYS A 302 9.88 -5.34 8.81
N GLU A 303 9.79 -4.14 9.38
CA GLU A 303 9.74 -3.88 10.82
C GLU A 303 8.31 -3.81 11.37
N GLN A 304 7.31 -4.11 10.54
CA GLN A 304 5.92 -4.15 10.99
C GLN A 304 5.74 -5.11 12.19
N SER A 305 4.78 -4.79 13.05
CA SER A 305 4.53 -5.54 14.29
C SER A 305 4.40 -7.04 14.01
N GLY A 306 5.17 -7.85 14.76
CA GLY A 306 5.22 -9.31 14.58
C GLY A 306 6.26 -9.81 13.58
N CYS A 307 7.01 -8.93 12.92
CA CYS A 307 8.10 -9.28 11.99
C CYS A 307 9.48 -8.94 12.60
N HIS A 308 10.28 -8.09 11.96
CA HIS A 308 11.67 -7.83 12.38
C HIS A 308 11.77 -6.66 13.38
N THR A 309 11.55 -6.92 14.67
CA THR A 309 11.52 -5.86 15.71
C THR A 309 12.88 -5.45 16.27
N ASN A 310 13.94 -6.21 15.99
CA ASN A 310 15.32 -5.93 16.45
C ASN A 310 16.26 -5.78 15.24
N VAL A 311 16.12 -4.69 14.49
CA VAL A 311 16.92 -4.46 13.26
C VAL A 311 18.32 -3.92 13.52
N VAL A 312 18.58 -3.32 14.68
CA VAL A 312 19.94 -3.03 15.13
C VAL A 312 20.43 -4.22 15.94
N ILE A 313 21.03 -5.18 15.24
CA ILE A 313 21.53 -6.41 15.86
C ILE A 313 22.95 -6.15 16.36
N ALA A 314 23.08 -5.88 17.67
CA ALA A 314 24.38 -5.64 18.30
C ALA A 314 25.38 -6.79 18.01
N GLY A 315 26.61 -6.42 17.64
CA GLY A 315 27.66 -7.36 17.25
C GLY A 315 27.56 -7.86 15.81
N LYS A 316 26.68 -7.27 14.99
CA LYS A 316 26.62 -7.50 13.54
C LYS A 316 27.05 -6.22 12.80
N THR A 317 28.33 -6.17 12.45
CA THR A 317 29.00 -5.02 11.82
C THR A 317 28.23 -4.42 10.64
N MET A 318 27.61 -5.24 9.79
CA MET A 318 26.83 -4.75 8.64
C MET A 318 25.57 -3.98 9.06
N HIS A 319 24.84 -4.44 10.08
CA HIS A 319 23.70 -3.69 10.62
C HIS A 319 24.16 -2.39 11.26
N GLU A 320 25.24 -2.44 12.05
CA GLU A 320 25.80 -1.25 12.73
C GLU A 320 26.33 -0.20 11.75
N THR A 321 26.87 -0.63 10.60
CA THR A 321 27.49 0.26 9.61
C THR A 321 26.50 0.82 8.59
N HIS A 322 25.51 0.03 8.17
CA HIS A 322 24.74 0.32 6.95
C HIS A 322 23.25 0.58 7.15
N HIS A 323 22.71 0.39 8.36
CA HIS A 323 21.26 0.53 8.63
C HIS A 323 20.67 1.88 8.16
N GLU A 324 21.42 2.97 8.31
CA GLU A 324 20.96 4.30 7.90
C GLU A 324 21.09 4.56 6.39
N ASP A 325 22.00 3.88 5.70
CA ASP A 325 22.35 4.16 4.30
C ASP A 325 21.71 3.18 3.30
N LEU A 326 21.38 1.96 3.74
CA LEU A 326 20.84 0.88 2.90
C LEU A 326 19.43 0.50 3.34
N ASP A 327 18.53 0.26 2.38
CA ASP A 327 17.29 -0.47 2.63
C ASP A 327 17.60 -1.95 2.91
N CYS A 328 16.78 -2.62 3.73
CA CYS A 328 16.92 -4.04 4.04
C CYS A 328 17.06 -4.91 2.77
N ALA A 329 16.36 -4.52 1.70
CA ALA A 329 16.39 -5.20 0.41
C ALA A 329 17.80 -5.34 -0.18
N SER A 330 18.66 -4.32 -0.02
CA SER A 330 20.03 -4.31 -0.54
C SER A 330 20.85 -5.52 -0.07
N CYS A 331 20.57 -5.99 1.14
CA CYS A 331 21.20 -7.17 1.72
C CYS A 331 20.29 -8.40 1.58
N HIS A 332 19.05 -8.33 2.01
CA HIS A 332 18.21 -9.51 2.23
C HIS A 332 17.57 -10.10 0.96
N VAL A 333 17.36 -9.31 -0.10
CA VAL A 333 16.95 -9.84 -1.41
C VAL A 333 18.14 -10.60 -2.01
N LYS A 334 17.99 -11.86 -2.40
CA LYS A 334 19.10 -12.65 -2.93
C LYS A 334 19.52 -12.20 -4.32
N SER A 335 18.54 -12.05 -5.20
CA SER A 335 18.74 -11.67 -6.60
C SER A 335 17.53 -10.93 -7.16
N THR A 336 17.77 -10.18 -8.22
CA THR A 336 16.73 -9.49 -8.99
C THR A 336 16.66 -10.13 -10.36
N LEU A 337 15.46 -10.50 -10.81
CA LEU A 337 15.29 -11.08 -12.14
C LEU A 337 15.19 -9.98 -13.20
N THR A 338 15.83 -10.13 -14.35
CA THR A 338 15.73 -9.17 -15.46
C THR A 338 15.20 -9.86 -16.72
N CYS A 339 14.15 -9.29 -17.30
CA CYS A 339 13.70 -9.66 -18.64
C CYS A 339 14.55 -8.92 -19.69
N TYR A 340 14.97 -9.64 -20.71
CA TYR A 340 15.79 -9.13 -21.80
C TYR A 340 14.95 -8.93 -23.06
N SER A 341 15.07 -7.76 -23.69
CA SER A 341 14.32 -7.39 -24.90
C SER A 341 12.82 -7.71 -24.74
N CYS A 342 12.21 -7.01 -23.78
CA CYS A 342 10.84 -7.26 -23.32
C CYS A 342 9.80 -7.27 -24.45
N HIS A 343 8.70 -8.00 -24.22
CA HIS A 343 7.58 -8.33 -25.11
C HIS A 343 6.95 -7.16 -25.90
N PHE A 344 7.56 -6.70 -27.01
CA PHE A 344 7.01 -5.61 -27.83
C PHE A 344 6.52 -6.02 -29.23
N GLU A 345 7.31 -6.76 -30.03
CA GLU A 345 6.94 -7.01 -31.44
C GLU A 345 5.86 -8.09 -31.56
N ASP A 346 6.16 -9.32 -31.16
CA ASP A 346 5.25 -10.47 -31.23
C ASP A 346 4.72 -10.90 -29.86
N GLY A 347 4.96 -10.07 -28.84
CA GLY A 347 4.63 -10.39 -27.46
C GLY A 347 5.51 -11.50 -26.87
N SER A 348 6.65 -11.85 -27.47
CA SER A 348 7.65 -12.77 -26.90
C SER A 348 8.82 -12.01 -26.25
N ALA A 349 9.45 -12.63 -25.26
CA ALA A 349 10.68 -12.14 -24.65
C ALA A 349 11.77 -13.20 -24.81
N PHE A 350 13.02 -12.77 -24.68
CA PHE A 350 14.12 -13.71 -24.68
C PHE A 350 14.11 -14.55 -23.38
N GLU A 351 14.24 -15.86 -23.54
CA GLU A 351 14.23 -16.85 -22.47
C GLU A 351 15.56 -17.64 -22.46
N PRO A 352 16.07 -18.01 -21.27
CA PRO A 352 15.55 -17.67 -19.95
C PRO A 352 15.84 -16.21 -19.57
N PRO A 353 15.06 -15.60 -18.66
CA PRO A 353 15.40 -14.31 -18.09
C PRO A 353 16.72 -14.38 -17.32
N ILE A 354 17.35 -13.22 -17.14
CA ILE A 354 18.60 -13.13 -16.40
C ILE A 354 18.32 -13.21 -14.90
N THR A 355 19.07 -14.09 -14.23
CA THR A 355 19.04 -14.31 -12.79
C THR A 355 20.43 -14.17 -12.16
N ASP A 356 20.48 -14.27 -10.83
CA ASP A 356 21.68 -14.37 -9.97
C ASP A 356 22.58 -13.13 -9.94
N TRP A 357 22.05 -11.98 -10.34
CA TRP A 357 22.61 -10.68 -10.00
C TRP A 357 21.72 -9.95 -9.01
N LYS A 358 22.28 -8.93 -8.36
CA LYS A 358 21.57 -7.99 -7.51
C LYS A 358 21.97 -6.59 -7.94
N ILE A 359 21.12 -5.94 -8.70
CA ILE A 359 21.33 -4.55 -9.10
C ILE A 359 21.12 -3.66 -7.88
N LEU A 360 22.00 -2.69 -7.63
CA LEU A 360 21.83 -1.68 -6.58
C LEU A 360 21.69 -0.29 -7.18
N VAL A 361 20.69 0.44 -6.69
CA VAL A 361 20.40 1.84 -7.04
C VAL A 361 20.12 2.64 -5.77
N LYS A 362 20.23 3.97 -5.82
CA LYS A 362 19.74 4.83 -4.75
C LYS A 362 18.27 5.13 -4.96
N SER A 363 17.40 4.83 -4.01
CA SER A 363 15.99 5.21 -4.05
C SER A 363 15.86 6.73 -3.93
N VAL A 364 15.13 7.37 -4.84
CA VAL A 364 14.86 8.81 -4.74
C VAL A 364 13.92 9.11 -3.56
N ALA A 365 12.99 8.19 -3.28
CA ALA A 365 12.00 8.37 -2.22
C ALA A 365 12.60 8.29 -0.80
N THR A 366 13.56 7.38 -0.58
CA THR A 366 14.16 7.18 0.76
C THR A 366 15.55 7.79 0.89
N GLY A 367 16.23 8.04 -0.23
CA GLY A 367 17.65 8.41 -0.23
C GLY A 367 18.59 7.26 0.13
N LYS A 368 18.08 6.07 0.47
CA LYS A 368 18.89 4.88 0.77
C LYS A 368 19.23 4.10 -0.49
N VAL A 369 20.30 3.32 -0.46
CA VAL A 369 20.58 2.34 -1.53
C VAL A 369 19.66 1.13 -1.33
N THR A 370 19.03 0.71 -2.42
CA THR A 370 18.04 -0.36 -2.49
C THR A 370 18.32 -1.26 -3.68
N THR A 371 17.57 -2.35 -3.81
CA THR A 371 17.64 -3.18 -5.01
C THR A 371 16.99 -2.48 -6.19
N GLY A 372 17.66 -2.55 -7.34
CA GLY A 372 17.18 -2.08 -8.61
C GLY A 372 16.95 -3.21 -9.58
N ASN A 373 16.63 -2.85 -10.80
CA ASN A 373 16.63 -3.76 -11.92
C ASN A 373 17.01 -3.00 -13.19
N VAL A 374 17.58 -3.72 -14.15
CA VAL A 374 17.79 -3.23 -15.50
C VAL A 374 16.82 -3.92 -16.45
N GLN A 375 16.46 -3.28 -17.56
CA GLN A 375 15.69 -3.90 -18.64
C GLN A 375 16.17 -3.35 -19.98
N THR A 376 16.14 -4.20 -21.01
CA THR A 376 16.37 -3.80 -22.40
C THR A 376 15.07 -3.96 -23.18
N MET A 377 14.83 -3.06 -24.12
CA MET A 377 13.78 -3.17 -25.14
C MET A 377 14.42 -2.93 -26.50
N ALA A 378 14.02 -3.72 -27.49
CA ALA A 378 14.47 -3.60 -28.86
C ALA A 378 13.28 -3.91 -29.79
N ALA A 379 12.93 -2.97 -30.67
CA ALA A 379 11.88 -3.17 -31.68
C ALA A 379 12.08 -2.19 -32.84
N GLY A 380 11.88 -2.65 -34.08
CA GLY A 380 11.98 -1.79 -35.27
C GLY A 380 13.34 -1.09 -35.43
N GLY A 381 14.42 -1.70 -34.90
CA GLY A 381 15.78 -1.13 -34.90
C GLY A 381 16.07 -0.12 -33.78
N ASN A 382 15.05 0.26 -33.00
CA ASN A 382 15.18 1.17 -31.86
C ASN A 382 15.46 0.40 -30.57
N THR A 383 16.29 0.96 -29.70
CA THR A 383 16.70 0.33 -28.44
C THR A 383 16.60 1.25 -27.23
N LEU A 384 16.07 0.73 -26.12
CA LEU A 384 15.93 1.44 -24.85
C LEU A 384 16.55 0.63 -23.70
N PHE A 385 17.44 1.27 -22.94
CA PHE A 385 18.02 0.71 -21.72
C PHE A 385 17.41 1.40 -20.49
N VAL A 386 16.88 0.60 -19.58
CA VAL A 386 16.13 1.10 -18.42
C VAL A 386 16.81 0.67 -17.13
N VAL A 387 16.84 1.58 -16.15
CA VAL A 387 17.18 1.28 -14.77
C VAL A 387 16.07 1.81 -13.84
N ALA A 388 15.56 0.98 -12.93
CA ALA A 388 14.57 1.42 -11.95
C ALA A 388 14.74 0.67 -10.62
N PRO A 389 14.22 1.19 -9.49
CA PRO A 389 14.13 0.41 -8.26
C PRO A 389 13.26 -0.83 -8.49
N PHE A 390 13.60 -1.92 -7.83
CA PHE A 390 12.87 -3.17 -7.96
C PHE A 390 13.11 -4.04 -6.72
N PHE A 391 12.03 -4.55 -6.15
CA PHE A 391 12.08 -5.46 -5.01
C PHE A 391 11.89 -6.90 -5.51
N GLY A 392 12.96 -7.67 -5.52
CA GLY A 392 12.88 -9.10 -5.85
C GLY A 392 12.31 -9.90 -4.68
N HIS A 393 11.32 -10.75 -4.93
CA HIS A 393 10.76 -11.62 -3.90
C HIS A 393 11.61 -12.89 -3.78
N THR A 394 12.84 -12.69 -3.33
CA THR A 394 13.88 -13.73 -3.26
C THR A 394 14.62 -13.68 -1.93
N ILE A 395 13.93 -13.28 -0.84
CA ILE A 395 14.57 -13.15 0.47
C ILE A 395 14.99 -14.52 0.99
N GLN A 396 16.23 -14.63 1.48
CA GLN A 396 16.77 -15.87 2.03
C GLN A 396 17.05 -15.75 3.54
N LYS A 397 16.91 -16.88 4.25
CA LYS A 397 17.15 -17.01 5.70
C LYS A 397 18.57 -16.64 6.11
N ASP A 398 19.54 -16.93 5.24
CA ASP A 398 20.94 -16.75 5.55
C ASP A 398 21.63 -15.84 4.52
N SER A 399 21.77 -14.57 4.89
CA SER A 399 22.62 -13.62 4.17
C SER A 399 24.08 -13.68 4.63
N SER A 400 24.52 -14.69 5.40
CA SER A 400 25.93 -14.85 5.83
C SER A 400 26.91 -14.94 4.65
N SER A 401 26.41 -15.32 3.47
CA SER A 401 27.18 -15.29 2.21
C SER A 401 27.47 -13.87 1.69
N ILE A 402 26.80 -12.84 2.21
CA ILE A 402 27.06 -11.44 1.88
C ILE A 402 28.17 -10.92 2.80
N THR A 403 29.28 -10.54 2.18
CA THR A 403 30.47 -10.00 2.83
C THR A 403 30.71 -8.56 2.36
N CYS A 404 31.64 -7.85 3.00
CA CYS A 404 32.12 -6.55 2.51
C CYS A 404 32.56 -6.64 1.04
N ALA A 405 33.32 -7.69 0.70
CA ALA A 405 33.83 -7.92 -0.64
C ALA A 405 32.71 -8.18 -1.65
N SER A 406 31.61 -8.83 -1.24
CA SER A 406 30.46 -9.10 -2.10
C SER A 406 29.86 -7.84 -2.72
N CYS A 407 30.00 -6.67 -2.06
CA CYS A 407 29.50 -5.37 -2.56
C CYS A 407 30.63 -4.41 -2.96
N HIS A 408 31.68 -4.27 -2.14
CA HIS A 408 32.73 -3.26 -2.32
C HIS A 408 33.86 -3.70 -3.26
N ASN A 409 33.96 -5.00 -3.54
CA ASN A 409 34.95 -5.62 -4.42
C ASN A 409 34.31 -6.69 -5.31
N SER A 410 33.03 -6.51 -5.66
CA SER A 410 32.36 -7.40 -6.60
C SER A 410 33.02 -7.31 -7.97
N ASP A 411 32.76 -8.31 -8.82
CA ASP A 411 33.31 -8.33 -10.18
C ASP A 411 32.93 -7.07 -10.97
N ALA A 412 31.68 -6.61 -10.82
CA ALA A 412 31.19 -5.35 -11.38
C ALA A 412 32.01 -4.14 -10.93
N VAL A 413 32.24 -4.02 -9.61
CA VAL A 413 32.99 -2.89 -9.04
C VAL A 413 34.46 -2.93 -9.48
N ARG A 414 35.05 -4.11 -9.57
CA ARG A 414 36.43 -4.29 -10.02
C ARG A 414 36.58 -3.92 -11.49
N GLU A 415 35.75 -4.48 -12.36
CA GLU A 415 35.76 -4.18 -13.81
C GLU A 415 35.58 -2.68 -14.06
N TYR A 416 34.62 -2.05 -13.37
CA TYR A 416 34.38 -0.62 -13.51
C TYR A 416 35.52 0.26 -13.00
N LYS A 417 36.14 -0.10 -11.88
CA LYS A 417 37.29 0.66 -11.34
C LYS A 417 38.54 0.51 -12.23
N GLU A 418 38.70 -0.61 -12.90
CA GLU A 418 39.84 -0.88 -13.79
C GLU A 418 39.66 -0.27 -15.19
N GLN A 419 38.46 -0.38 -15.76
CA GLN A 419 38.20 -0.10 -17.18
C GLN A 419 37.26 1.08 -17.41
N GLY A 420 36.51 1.51 -16.39
CA GLY A 420 35.47 2.53 -16.51
C GLY A 420 34.14 2.01 -17.08
N THR A 421 34.02 0.71 -17.32
CA THR A 421 32.82 0.05 -17.87
C THR A 421 32.45 -1.21 -17.07
N MET A 422 31.21 -1.67 -17.19
CA MET A 422 30.75 -2.96 -16.66
C MET A 422 30.03 -3.76 -17.75
N THR A 423 30.51 -4.96 -18.04
CA THR A 423 29.87 -5.88 -18.99
C THR A 423 28.80 -6.68 -18.29
N LEU A 424 27.54 -6.21 -18.37
CA LEU A 424 26.42 -6.85 -17.69
C LEU A 424 26.02 -8.15 -18.36
N ALA A 425 26.02 -8.20 -19.69
CA ALA A 425 25.71 -9.40 -20.44
C ALA A 425 26.51 -9.49 -21.74
N THR A 426 26.67 -10.72 -22.23
CA THR A 426 27.37 -11.05 -23.48
C THR A 426 26.48 -12.00 -24.29
N TRP A 427 26.29 -11.64 -25.57
CA TRP A 427 25.60 -12.48 -26.54
C TRP A 427 26.55 -13.46 -27.20
N HIS A 428 26.11 -14.72 -27.33
CA HIS A 428 26.85 -15.80 -27.97
C HIS A 428 26.15 -16.22 -29.25
N GLU A 429 26.68 -15.78 -30.39
CA GLU A 429 26.06 -15.98 -31.70
C GLU A 429 25.92 -17.46 -32.09
N ASP A 430 26.92 -18.28 -31.76
CA ASP A 430 26.95 -19.70 -32.12
C ASP A 430 25.85 -20.52 -31.41
N SER A 431 25.56 -20.17 -30.15
CA SER A 431 24.56 -20.87 -29.33
C SER A 431 23.23 -20.14 -29.24
N LYS A 432 23.15 -18.91 -29.73
CA LYS A 432 21.99 -18.01 -29.60
C LYS A 432 21.57 -17.82 -28.14
N THR A 433 22.56 -17.68 -27.26
CA THR A 433 22.35 -17.54 -25.80
C THR A 433 22.98 -16.28 -25.23
N LEU A 434 22.53 -15.89 -24.03
CA LEU A 434 23.15 -14.83 -23.23
C LEU A 434 23.86 -15.43 -22.02
N SER A 435 25.03 -14.89 -21.70
CA SER A 435 25.64 -15.01 -20.37
C SER A 435 25.60 -13.65 -19.67
N ASN A 436 25.49 -13.63 -18.34
CA ASN A 436 25.41 -12.40 -17.56
C ASN A 436 26.42 -12.36 -16.41
N MET A 437 26.76 -11.13 -16.00
CA MET A 437 27.47 -10.82 -14.78
C MET A 437 26.66 -11.28 -13.56
N LYS A 438 27.34 -11.82 -12.55
CA LYS A 438 26.72 -12.40 -11.35
C LYS A 438 27.07 -11.59 -10.11
N GLY A 439 26.27 -11.73 -9.05
CA GLY A 439 26.51 -11.05 -7.78
C GLY A 439 26.03 -9.59 -7.75
N VAL A 440 26.62 -8.76 -6.88
CA VAL A 440 26.14 -7.40 -6.62
C VAL A 440 26.71 -6.41 -7.64
N ILE A 441 25.81 -5.64 -8.26
CA ILE A 441 26.11 -4.71 -9.35
C ILE A 441 25.55 -3.33 -8.99
N PRO A 442 26.36 -2.42 -8.42
CA PRO A 442 25.93 -1.05 -8.19
C PRO A 442 25.94 -0.24 -9.48
N ILE A 443 24.84 0.48 -9.76
CA ILE A 443 24.72 1.31 -10.97
C ILE A 443 25.57 2.58 -10.81
N PRO A 444 26.57 2.83 -11.68
CA PRO A 444 27.48 3.96 -11.53
C PRO A 444 26.89 5.29 -12.03
N THR A 445 27.51 6.41 -11.68
CA THR A 445 27.03 7.75 -12.05
C THR A 445 27.05 8.03 -13.56
N ASP A 446 27.89 7.34 -14.31
CA ASP A 446 28.03 7.41 -15.78
C ASP A 446 27.39 6.18 -16.48
N TRP A 447 26.39 5.57 -15.84
CA TRP A 447 25.74 4.31 -16.24
C TRP A 447 25.33 4.24 -17.72
N GLU A 448 24.85 5.35 -18.29
CA GLU A 448 24.40 5.42 -19.70
C GLU A 448 25.50 5.04 -20.69
N THR A 449 26.76 5.22 -20.31
CA THR A 449 27.92 4.90 -21.15
C THR A 449 28.79 3.78 -20.56
N ALA A 450 28.76 3.60 -19.24
CA ALA A 450 29.57 2.62 -18.54
C ALA A 450 29.00 1.20 -18.64
N LEU A 451 27.67 1.03 -18.63
CA LEU A 451 27.05 -0.29 -18.66
C LEU A 451 27.02 -0.82 -20.10
N LYS A 452 27.55 -2.03 -20.29
CA LYS A 452 27.59 -2.72 -21.58
C LYS A 452 26.66 -3.92 -21.55
N MET A 453 25.66 -3.88 -22.41
CA MET A 453 24.63 -4.90 -22.52
C MET A 453 24.15 -4.90 -23.98
N PRO A 454 24.26 -6.02 -24.71
CA PRO A 454 23.86 -6.07 -26.11
C PRO A 454 22.34 -5.93 -26.24
N PHE A 455 21.83 -5.38 -27.33
CA PHE A 455 20.43 -5.47 -27.69
C PHE A 455 20.24 -6.63 -28.63
N ILE A 456 19.21 -7.43 -28.39
CA ILE A 456 18.85 -8.57 -29.22
C ILE A 456 17.40 -8.43 -29.65
N ALA A 457 17.08 -8.89 -30.85
CA ALA A 457 15.70 -8.99 -31.31
C ALA A 457 15.55 -10.18 -32.24
N LYS A 458 14.31 -10.52 -32.58
CA LYS A 458 14.07 -11.50 -33.61
C LYS A 458 14.41 -10.93 -34.99
N ASP A 459 15.14 -11.70 -35.79
CA ASP A 459 15.41 -11.35 -37.17
C ASP A 459 14.21 -11.68 -38.08
N ALA A 460 14.37 -11.48 -39.40
CA ALA A 460 13.31 -11.77 -40.38
C ALA A 460 12.90 -13.25 -40.45
N SER A 461 13.70 -14.16 -39.90
CA SER A 461 13.37 -15.59 -39.79
C SER A 461 12.62 -15.94 -38.50
N GLY A 462 12.54 -15.00 -37.55
CA GLY A 462 11.94 -15.20 -36.23
C GLY A 462 12.91 -15.71 -35.16
N GLU A 463 14.20 -15.82 -35.49
CA GLU A 463 15.25 -16.27 -34.58
C GLU A 463 15.87 -15.09 -33.82
N TRP A 464 16.25 -15.30 -32.57
CA TRP A 464 16.94 -14.27 -31.78
C TRP A 464 18.33 -14.00 -32.36
N ALA A 465 18.65 -12.73 -32.58
CA ALA A 465 19.92 -12.29 -33.10
C ALA A 465 20.40 -11.02 -32.42
N PHE A 466 21.71 -10.81 -32.47
CA PHE A 466 22.32 -9.54 -32.09
C PHE A 466 21.78 -8.40 -32.95
N MET A 467 21.40 -7.29 -32.31
CA MET A 467 20.99 -6.05 -32.98
C MET A 467 22.11 -5.02 -32.95
N LYS A 468 22.51 -4.56 -31.74
CA LYS A 468 23.59 -3.57 -31.52
C LYS A 468 23.96 -3.47 -30.05
N ASP A 469 25.10 -2.83 -29.74
CA ASP A 469 25.61 -2.66 -28.37
C ASP A 469 25.31 -1.29 -27.74
N THR A 470 24.51 -0.45 -28.40
CA THR A 470 24.18 0.89 -27.93
C THR A 470 22.68 1.08 -27.80
N ALA A 471 22.28 1.76 -26.73
CA ALA A 471 20.91 2.21 -26.55
C ALA A 471 20.69 3.50 -27.36
N ASP A 472 19.55 3.62 -28.05
CA ASP A 472 19.16 4.90 -28.67
C ASP A 472 18.59 5.86 -27.63
N ALA A 473 17.98 5.32 -26.58
CA ALA A 473 17.55 6.07 -25.40
C ALA A 473 17.84 5.29 -24.10
N THR A 474 17.96 6.05 -23.03
CA THR A 474 18.14 5.55 -21.66
C THR A 474 17.05 6.14 -20.77
N GLN A 475 16.59 5.37 -19.79
CA GLN A 475 15.58 5.82 -18.83
C GLN A 475 15.92 5.38 -17.41
N MET A 476 15.85 6.32 -16.47
CA MET A 476 15.91 6.01 -15.04
C MET A 476 14.80 6.76 -14.29
N LEU A 477 13.84 6.04 -13.75
CA LEU A 477 12.73 6.60 -12.97
C LEU A 477 12.82 6.13 -11.51
N TYR A 478 12.52 7.03 -10.56
CA TYR A 478 12.48 6.76 -9.11
C TYR A 478 13.79 6.24 -8.47
N ALA A 479 14.87 6.18 -9.25
CA ALA A 479 16.22 5.81 -8.83
C ALA A 479 17.22 6.93 -9.14
N ALA A 480 18.35 6.87 -8.45
CA ALA A 480 19.56 7.62 -8.75
C ALA A 480 20.76 6.66 -8.75
N PRO A 481 21.81 6.96 -9.51
CA PRO A 481 23.01 6.15 -9.52
C PRO A 481 23.83 6.29 -8.22
N ILE A 482 24.77 5.36 -8.04
CA ILE A 482 25.69 5.29 -6.91
C ILE A 482 27.09 5.73 -7.37
N ASN A 483 27.82 6.45 -6.51
CA ASN A 483 29.20 6.83 -6.81
C ASN A 483 30.17 5.65 -6.57
N VAL A 484 30.20 4.70 -7.50
CA VAL A 484 31.02 3.48 -7.41
C VAL A 484 32.52 3.81 -7.32
N LYS A 485 32.99 4.87 -7.97
CA LYS A 485 34.40 5.32 -7.89
C LYS A 485 34.79 5.72 -6.46
N LYS A 486 33.85 6.24 -5.67
CA LYS A 486 34.06 6.63 -4.27
C LYS A 486 33.68 5.55 -3.26
N MET A 487 33.23 4.37 -3.70
CA MET A 487 32.95 3.27 -2.77
C MET A 487 34.26 2.85 -2.07
N PRO A 488 34.28 2.81 -0.71
CA PRO A 488 35.44 2.36 0.05
C PRO A 488 35.91 0.98 -0.42
N LYS A 489 37.22 0.73 -0.36
CA LYS A 489 37.75 -0.63 -0.55
C LYS A 489 37.29 -1.47 0.65
N GLY A 490 36.50 -2.51 0.41
CA GLY A 490 35.94 -3.38 1.44
C GLY A 490 36.95 -4.32 2.10
N ASN A 491 38.19 -3.89 2.27
CA ASN A 491 39.26 -4.65 2.94
C ASN A 491 39.28 -4.34 4.44
N LEU A 492 38.12 -4.41 5.09
CA LEU A 492 38.08 -4.52 6.53
C LEU A 492 37.89 -6.00 6.82
N GLU A 493 38.96 -6.62 7.34
CA GLU A 493 38.98 -7.99 7.87
C GLU A 493 37.90 -8.21 8.94
#